data_AF-A0A1Z8XAK3-F1
#
_entry.id   AF-A0A1Z8XAK3-F1
#
_cell.length_a   1.000
_cell.length_b   1.000
_cell.length_c   1.000
_cell.angle_alpha   90.00
_cell.angle_beta   90.00
_cell.angle_gamma   90.00
#
_symmetry.space_group_name_H-M   'P 1'
#
loop_
_entity.id
_entity.type
_entity.pdbx_description
1 polymer ?
#
loop_
_entity_poly.entity_id
_entity_poly.type
_entity_poly.pdbx_seq_one_letter_code
_entity_poly.pdbx_strand_id
1 'polypeptide(L)'
;MKRYGFSILLGTAITFALLFIMQLLIATGRGALTEASTFRIADFVRVERNEVIETKENKPEKPPEPEIPPEIPAPSADNFDNSMSVSMSAPNMSANMNMGGVGFGISDGEYLPIVKVAPVYPSRALSRGLEGFVIVEFTVTRSGTTKDAFVVESTSSLFERAAVEAALKFKYKPRVIDGEAVEVPGVRNRISFEISD
;
A
#
# COMPACT_ATOMS: atom_id res chain seq x y z
N MET A 1 -72.97 9.47 -12.70
CA MET A 1 -72.36 8.12 -12.80
C MET A 1 -71.46 7.93 -14.02
N LYS A 2 -71.80 8.40 -15.23
CA LYS A 2 -70.96 8.23 -16.45
C LYS A 2 -69.53 8.78 -16.36
N ARG A 3 -69.29 9.85 -15.59
CA ARG A 3 -67.96 10.47 -15.42
C ARG A 3 -66.97 9.59 -14.65
N TYR A 4 -67.43 8.92 -13.59
CA TYR A 4 -66.59 8.00 -12.80
C TYR A 4 -66.35 6.67 -13.52
N GLY A 5 -67.29 6.23 -14.35
CA GLY A 5 -67.09 5.04 -15.20
C GLY A 5 -65.94 5.22 -16.18
N PHE A 6 -65.82 6.41 -16.79
CA PHE A 6 -64.73 6.71 -17.72
C PHE A 6 -63.35 6.75 -17.02
N SER A 7 -63.26 7.33 -15.81
CA SER A 7 -62.01 7.37 -15.07
C SER A 7 -61.56 6.00 -14.57
N ILE A 8 -62.50 5.14 -14.16
CA ILE A 8 -62.18 3.76 -13.75
C ILE A 8 -61.68 2.97 -14.96
N LEU A 9 -62.36 3.07 -16.09
CA LEU A 9 -61.99 2.34 -17.32
C LEU A 9 -60.62 2.80 -17.85
N LEU A 10 -60.37 4.11 -17.87
CA LEU A 10 -59.08 4.68 -18.27
C LEU A 10 -57.96 4.29 -17.30
N GLY A 11 -58.23 4.31 -16.00
CA GLY A 11 -57.29 3.87 -14.97
C GLY A 11 -56.91 2.41 -15.15
N THR A 12 -57.89 1.52 -15.32
CA THR A 12 -57.65 0.09 -15.55
C THR A 12 -56.91 -0.18 -16.86
N ALA A 13 -57.16 0.62 -17.91
CA ALA A 13 -56.46 0.48 -19.18
C ALA A 13 -54.97 0.87 -19.05
N ILE A 14 -54.68 1.95 -18.32
CA ILE A 14 -53.30 2.41 -18.09
C ILE A 14 -52.52 1.42 -17.22
N THR A 15 -53.14 0.87 -16.17
CA THR A 15 -52.47 -0.14 -15.34
C THR A 15 -52.17 -1.42 -16.12
N PHE A 16 -53.10 -1.89 -16.95
CA PHE A 16 -52.87 -3.04 -17.83
C PHE A 16 -51.78 -2.75 -18.87
N ALA A 17 -51.75 -1.55 -19.46
CA ALA A 17 -50.72 -1.17 -20.43
C ALA A 17 -49.31 -1.15 -19.81
N LEU A 18 -49.16 -0.61 -18.59
CA LEU A 18 -47.89 -0.61 -17.87
C LEU A 18 -47.44 -2.03 -17.51
N LEU A 19 -48.37 -2.87 -17.05
CA LEU A 19 -48.07 -4.27 -16.73
C LEU A 19 -47.64 -5.04 -18.00
N PHE A 20 -48.32 -4.81 -19.12
CA PHE A 20 -47.99 -5.42 -20.40
C PHE A 20 -46.60 -4.99 -20.91
N ILE A 21 -46.26 -3.70 -20.78
CA ILE A 21 -44.92 -3.18 -21.13
C ILE A 21 -43.83 -3.83 -20.25
N MET A 22 -44.05 -3.96 -18.94
CA MET A 22 -43.08 -4.66 -18.08
C MET A 22 -42.91 -6.13 -18.49
N GLN A 23 -44.01 -6.82 -18.79
CA GLN A 23 -43.95 -8.21 -19.24
C GLN A 23 -43.25 -8.36 -20.60
N LEU A 24 -43.47 -7.41 -21.51
CA LEU A 24 -42.76 -7.33 -22.79
C LEU A 24 -41.25 -7.17 -22.57
N LEU A 25 -40.83 -6.22 -21.72
CA LEU A 25 -39.42 -5.99 -21.39
C LEU A 25 -38.76 -7.18 -20.69
N ILE A 26 -39.48 -7.92 -19.85
CA ILE A 26 -38.97 -9.15 -19.22
C ILE A 26 -38.80 -10.27 -20.25
N ALA A 27 -39.72 -10.38 -21.20
CA ALA A 27 -39.66 -11.39 -22.25
C ALA A 27 -38.52 -11.11 -23.25
N THR A 28 -38.35 -9.85 -23.66
CA THR A 28 -37.31 -9.44 -24.63
C THR A 28 -35.95 -9.19 -23.97
N GLY A 29 -35.92 -8.80 -22.69
CA GLY A 29 -34.70 -8.47 -21.95
C GLY A 29 -33.81 -9.67 -21.60
N ARG A 30 -34.35 -10.90 -21.64
CA ARG A 30 -33.55 -12.12 -21.45
C ARG A 30 -32.53 -12.36 -22.58
N GLY A 31 -32.79 -11.85 -23.79
CA GLY A 31 -31.85 -11.93 -24.91
C GLY A 31 -30.62 -11.02 -24.71
N ALA A 32 -30.82 -9.82 -24.18
CA ALA A 32 -29.77 -8.81 -23.99
C ALA A 32 -28.78 -9.15 -22.85
N LEU A 33 -29.13 -10.07 -21.95
CA LEU A 33 -28.24 -10.56 -20.88
C LEU A 33 -27.52 -11.87 -21.24
N THR A 34 -27.87 -12.52 -22.35
CA THR A 34 -27.28 -13.81 -22.78
C THR A 34 -26.05 -13.62 -23.69
N GLU A 35 -25.81 -12.41 -24.19
CA GLU A 35 -24.61 -12.04 -24.96
C GLU A 35 -23.55 -11.32 -24.09
N ALA A 36 -23.53 -11.60 -22.78
CA ALA A 36 -22.32 -11.45 -21.98
C ALA A 36 -21.65 -12.83 -21.96
N SER A 37 -20.71 -13.04 -22.88
CA SER A 37 -19.78 -14.16 -23.00
C SER A 37 -19.77 -15.12 -21.80
N THR A 38 -20.48 -16.24 -21.91
CA THR A 38 -20.23 -17.40 -21.05
C THR A 38 -18.84 -17.94 -21.40
N PHE A 39 -17.81 -17.39 -20.75
CA PHE A 39 -16.51 -18.03 -20.69
C PHE A 39 -16.74 -19.36 -19.94
N ARG A 40 -16.65 -20.48 -20.65
CA ARG A 40 -16.68 -21.80 -20.04
C ARG A 40 -15.39 -21.96 -19.22
N ILE A 41 -15.46 -21.59 -17.96
CA ILE A 41 -14.42 -21.89 -16.98
C ILE A 41 -14.37 -23.41 -16.89
N ALA A 42 -13.24 -24.00 -17.28
CA ALA A 42 -12.99 -25.41 -17.08
C ALA A 42 -13.02 -25.70 -15.58
N ASP A 43 -13.62 -26.83 -15.19
CA ASP A 43 -13.70 -27.28 -13.81
C ASP A 43 -12.28 -27.61 -13.32
N PHE A 44 -11.66 -26.63 -12.67
CA PHE A 44 -10.40 -26.84 -11.99
C PHE A 44 -10.71 -27.70 -10.78
N VAL A 45 -10.34 -28.98 -10.83
CA VAL A 45 -10.28 -29.83 -9.64
C VAL A 45 -9.48 -29.07 -8.58
N ARG A 46 -10.19 -28.52 -7.61
CA ARG A 46 -9.63 -27.84 -6.46
C ARG A 46 -8.93 -28.92 -5.65
N VAL A 47 -7.64 -29.10 -5.90
CA VAL A 47 -6.77 -29.86 -5.01
C VAL A 47 -6.80 -29.09 -3.69
N GLU A 48 -7.49 -29.62 -2.69
CA GLU A 48 -7.34 -29.15 -1.32
C GLU A 48 -5.88 -29.33 -0.95
N ARG A 49 -5.12 -28.23 -1.03
CA ARG A 49 -3.78 -28.18 -0.47
C ARG A 49 -3.97 -28.40 1.02
N ASN A 50 -3.62 -29.59 1.50
CA ASN A 50 -3.41 -29.83 2.91
C ASN A 50 -2.31 -28.86 3.36
N GLU A 51 -2.71 -27.69 3.86
CA GLU A 51 -1.85 -26.84 4.66
C GLU A 51 -1.60 -27.62 5.95
N VAL A 52 -0.46 -28.33 6.00
CA VAL A 52 0.11 -28.75 7.27
C VAL A 52 0.52 -27.47 7.97
N ILE A 53 -0.36 -27.00 8.85
CA ILE A 53 -0.05 -25.89 9.74
C ILE A 53 1.06 -26.40 10.66
N GLU A 54 2.32 -26.11 10.34
CA GLU A 54 3.43 -26.29 11.27
C GLU A 54 3.33 -25.23 12.37
N THR A 55 2.37 -25.44 13.28
CA THR A 55 2.36 -24.75 14.56
C THR A 55 3.36 -25.46 15.46
N LYS A 56 4.65 -25.15 15.32
CA LYS A 56 5.56 -24.96 16.45
C LYS A 56 6.92 -24.45 15.99
N GLU A 57 7.25 -23.21 16.36
CA GLU A 57 8.63 -22.96 16.78
C GLU A 57 8.66 -21.92 17.90
N ASN A 58 9.37 -22.28 18.96
CA ASN A 58 9.39 -21.62 20.26
C ASN A 58 9.70 -20.12 20.14
N LYS A 59 8.91 -19.30 20.83
CA LYS A 59 9.34 -17.94 21.15
C LYS A 59 10.70 -18.06 21.85
N PRO A 60 11.76 -17.39 21.36
CA PRO A 60 13.07 -17.48 21.99
C PRO A 60 12.94 -17.15 23.47
N GLU A 61 13.54 -17.97 24.32
CA GLU A 61 13.59 -17.69 25.76
C GLU A 61 14.16 -16.29 25.93
N LYS A 62 13.46 -15.47 26.72
CA LYS A 62 13.93 -14.11 27.00
C LYS A 62 15.37 -14.23 27.51
N PRO A 63 16.30 -13.40 26.99
CA PRO A 63 17.64 -13.32 27.55
C PRO A 63 17.54 -13.22 29.07
N PRO A 64 18.41 -13.92 29.82
CA PRO A 64 18.43 -13.81 31.27
C PRO A 64 18.50 -12.33 31.64
N GLU A 65 17.65 -11.92 32.58
CA GLU A 65 17.60 -10.54 33.04
C GLU A 65 19.02 -10.11 33.45
N PRO A 66 19.52 -8.95 32.98
CA PRO A 66 20.86 -8.50 33.30
C PRO A 66 21.06 -8.52 34.81
N GLU A 67 22.15 -9.13 35.26
CA GLU A 67 22.54 -9.07 36.67
C GLU A 67 22.58 -7.60 37.08
N ILE A 68 21.85 -7.31 38.15
CA ILE A 68 21.68 -5.96 38.70
C ILE A 68 23.08 -5.36 38.85
N PRO A 69 23.37 -4.22 38.19
CA PRO A 69 24.66 -3.57 38.35
C PRO A 69 24.96 -3.38 39.84
N PRO A 70 26.18 -3.66 40.30
CA PRO A 70 26.53 -3.52 41.71
C PRO A 70 26.19 -2.10 42.18
N GLU A 71 25.51 -2.00 43.33
CA GLU A 71 25.17 -0.72 43.94
C GLU A 71 26.43 0.10 44.14
N ILE A 72 26.54 1.19 43.38
CA ILE A 72 27.59 2.18 43.56
C ILE A 72 27.35 2.82 44.92
N PRO A 73 28.36 2.94 45.81
CA PRO A 73 28.19 3.61 47.09
C PRO A 73 27.67 5.03 46.85
N ALA A 74 26.55 5.37 47.47
CA ALA A 74 26.00 6.72 47.39
C ALA A 74 27.07 7.71 47.89
N PRO A 75 27.43 8.74 47.12
CA PRO A 75 28.41 9.72 47.57
C PRO A 75 27.84 10.48 48.77
N SER A 76 28.52 10.39 49.90
CA SER A 76 28.21 11.15 51.10
C SER A 76 28.33 12.64 50.82
N ALA A 77 27.22 13.36 50.93
CA ALA A 77 27.19 14.81 50.81
C ALA A 77 27.62 15.44 52.14
N ASP A 78 28.93 15.57 52.36
CA ASP A 78 29.47 16.41 53.42
C ASP A 78 30.27 17.57 52.81
N ASN A 79 29.71 18.77 53.00
CA ASN A 79 30.33 20.09 52.92
C ASN A 79 30.54 20.70 51.53
N PHE A 80 29.50 21.36 51.01
CA PHE A 80 29.66 22.46 50.06
C PHE A 80 29.75 23.80 50.82
N ASP A 81 30.96 24.38 50.87
CA ASP A 81 31.21 25.76 51.31
C ASP A 81 30.70 26.73 50.22
N ASN A 82 29.79 27.63 50.60
CA ASN A 82 29.02 28.48 49.68
C ASN A 82 29.65 29.86 49.49
N SER A 83 30.97 29.92 49.24
CA SER A 83 31.73 31.18 49.14
C SER A 83 32.03 31.65 47.71
N MET A 84 31.47 31.00 46.67
CA MET A 84 31.48 31.54 45.30
C MET A 84 30.07 31.53 44.70
N SER A 85 29.35 32.60 44.98
CA SER A 85 28.11 32.95 44.29
C SER A 85 28.41 33.35 42.85
N VAL A 86 28.36 32.39 41.94
CA VAL A 86 28.13 32.70 40.52
C VAL A 86 26.63 32.97 40.38
N SER A 87 26.27 34.25 40.27
CA SER A 87 24.91 34.66 39.91
C SER A 87 24.52 34.05 38.57
N MET A 88 23.81 32.92 38.60
CA MET A 88 23.06 32.46 37.46
C MET A 88 21.82 33.35 37.34
N SER A 89 21.96 34.48 36.64
CA SER A 89 20.80 35.07 35.98
C SER A 89 20.21 33.99 35.08
N ALA A 90 18.99 33.54 35.38
CA ALA A 90 18.29 32.60 34.53
C ALA A 90 18.26 33.19 33.11
N PRO A 91 18.75 32.47 32.08
CA PRO A 91 18.59 32.93 30.73
C PRO A 91 17.08 32.98 30.47
N ASN A 92 16.58 34.15 30.14
CA ASN A 92 15.25 34.29 29.60
C ASN A 92 15.21 33.51 28.29
N MET A 93 14.71 32.27 28.36
CA MET A 93 14.39 31.50 27.17
C MET A 93 13.24 32.19 26.44
N SER A 94 13.55 33.18 25.60
CA SER A 94 12.78 33.32 24.38
C SER A 94 12.97 32.01 23.63
N ALA A 95 11.87 31.29 23.40
CA ALA A 95 11.86 30.03 22.67
C ALA A 95 12.33 30.24 21.22
N ASN A 96 13.64 30.35 21.05
CA ASN A 96 14.34 30.05 19.81
C ASN A 96 15.27 28.87 20.10
N MET A 97 14.64 27.73 20.37
CA MET A 97 15.32 26.44 20.44
C MET A 97 15.58 25.98 19.01
N ASN A 98 16.80 26.22 18.52
CA ASN A 98 17.41 25.36 17.50
C ASN A 98 17.80 24.04 18.17
N MET A 99 16.78 23.23 18.49
CA MET A 99 16.89 21.90 19.07
C MET A 99 16.93 20.88 17.94
N GLY A 100 18.10 20.33 17.70
CA GLY A 100 18.21 19.03 17.04
C GLY A 100 17.47 17.99 17.89
N GLY A 101 16.33 17.53 17.39
CA GLY A 101 15.59 16.40 17.95
C GLY A 101 14.84 16.68 19.25
N VAL A 102 13.71 17.38 19.17
CA VAL A 102 12.35 16.90 19.52
C VAL A 102 11.40 17.95 18.97
N GLY A 103 11.10 17.84 17.67
CA GLY A 103 9.92 18.45 17.08
C GLY A 103 8.87 17.37 16.93
N PHE A 104 7.62 17.64 17.32
CA PHE A 104 6.47 17.03 16.69
C PHE A 104 6.49 17.48 15.23
N GLY A 105 7.36 16.85 14.46
CA GLY A 105 7.61 17.14 13.07
C GLY A 105 6.40 16.67 12.30
N ILE A 106 5.67 17.64 11.75
CA ILE A 106 5.11 17.49 10.42
C ILE A 106 6.35 17.37 9.51
N SER A 107 7.02 16.22 9.57
CA SER A 107 8.11 15.92 8.68
C SER A 107 7.43 15.75 7.34
N ASP A 108 7.83 16.57 6.39
CA ASP A 108 7.52 16.32 4.99
C ASP A 108 7.89 14.88 4.68
N GLY A 109 6.87 14.02 4.67
CA GLY A 109 7.06 12.58 4.80
C GLY A 109 7.81 12.07 3.60
N GLU A 110 9.02 11.54 3.81
CA GLU A 110 9.71 10.78 2.78
C GLU A 110 8.81 9.62 2.32
N TYR A 111 8.87 9.28 1.03
CA TYR A 111 8.00 8.26 0.46
C TYR A 111 8.42 6.87 0.96
N LEU A 112 7.46 6.07 1.41
CA LEU A 112 7.71 4.73 1.95
C LEU A 112 7.07 3.67 1.05
N PRO A 113 7.78 2.59 0.66
CA PRO A 113 7.17 1.49 -0.07
C PRO A 113 6.20 0.73 0.83
N ILE A 114 4.98 0.49 0.34
CA ILE A 114 3.97 -0.32 1.02
C ILE A 114 3.94 -1.72 0.42
N VAL A 115 3.89 -1.82 -0.91
CA VAL A 115 3.89 -3.11 -1.62
C VAL A 115 4.86 -3.04 -2.79
N LYS A 116 5.79 -4.00 -2.82
CA LYS A 116 6.67 -4.26 -3.96
C LYS A 116 6.29 -5.61 -4.57
N VAL A 117 5.82 -5.58 -5.81
CA VAL A 117 5.44 -6.77 -6.56
C VAL A 117 6.69 -7.33 -7.22
N ALA A 118 7.04 -8.59 -6.95
CA ALA A 118 8.17 -9.23 -7.63
C ALA A 118 7.90 -9.27 -9.15
N PRO A 119 8.91 -8.99 -10.00
CA PRO A 119 8.77 -9.12 -11.44
C PRO A 119 8.62 -10.59 -11.84
N VAL A 120 7.92 -10.83 -12.94
CA VAL A 120 7.86 -12.17 -13.55
C VAL A 120 9.16 -12.41 -14.31
N TYR A 121 9.86 -13.50 -13.99
CA TYR A 121 11.12 -13.84 -14.65
C TYR A 121 10.89 -14.10 -16.16
N PRO A 122 11.58 -13.39 -17.07
CA PRO A 122 11.43 -13.62 -18.50
C PRO A 122 11.88 -15.04 -18.89
N SER A 123 11.02 -15.82 -19.55
CA SER A 123 11.33 -17.21 -19.94
C SER A 123 12.61 -17.31 -20.79
N ARG A 124 12.86 -16.34 -21.67
CA ARG A 124 14.09 -16.28 -22.48
C ARG A 124 15.37 -16.10 -21.66
N ALA A 125 15.30 -15.39 -20.53
CA ALA A 125 16.44 -15.22 -19.63
C ALA A 125 16.60 -16.45 -18.73
N LEU A 126 15.48 -17.00 -18.24
CA LEU A 126 15.46 -18.20 -17.40
C LEU A 126 16.03 -19.43 -18.12
N SER A 127 15.60 -19.69 -19.36
CA SER A 127 16.14 -20.81 -20.16
C SER A 127 17.63 -20.68 -20.50
N ARG A 128 18.20 -19.48 -20.35
CA ARG A 128 19.62 -19.21 -20.59
C ARG A 128 20.42 -19.10 -19.29
N GLY A 129 19.78 -19.26 -18.13
CA GLY A 129 20.44 -19.08 -16.83
C GLY A 129 21.04 -17.69 -16.64
N LEU A 130 20.46 -16.66 -17.27
CA LEU A 130 20.96 -15.29 -17.15
C LEU A 130 20.38 -14.65 -15.92
N GLU A 131 21.22 -14.05 -15.08
CA GLU A 131 20.86 -13.24 -13.92
C GLU A 131 21.25 -11.77 -14.14
N GLY A 132 20.72 -10.87 -13.32
CA GLY A 132 21.09 -9.46 -13.41
C GLY A 132 20.18 -8.54 -12.64
N PHE A 133 20.27 -7.24 -12.94
CA PHE A 133 19.42 -6.23 -12.31
C PHE A 133 18.95 -5.17 -13.31
N VAL A 134 17.87 -4.49 -12.93
CA VAL A 134 17.31 -3.34 -13.64
C VAL A 134 17.00 -2.25 -12.64
N ILE A 135 17.43 -1.02 -12.94
CA ILE A 135 17.06 0.19 -12.21
C ILE A 135 15.96 0.90 -12.99
N VAL A 136 14.78 0.98 -12.37
CA VAL A 136 13.61 1.63 -12.94
C VAL A 136 13.38 2.95 -12.20
N GLU A 137 13.09 4.01 -12.95
CA GLU A 137 12.63 5.29 -12.42
C GLU A 137 11.14 5.46 -12.73
N PHE A 138 10.38 5.94 -11.75
CA PHE A 138 8.95 6.14 -11.89
C PHE A 138 8.46 7.31 -11.02
N THR A 139 7.23 7.75 -11.26
CA THR A 139 6.57 8.79 -10.48
C THR A 139 5.56 8.17 -9.53
N VAL A 140 5.62 8.52 -8.24
CA VAL A 140 4.62 8.15 -7.24
C VAL A 140 3.49 9.19 -7.25
N THR A 141 2.26 8.74 -7.49
CA THR A 141 1.07 9.61 -7.53
C THR A 141 0.56 9.95 -6.14
N ARG A 142 -0.37 10.91 -6.05
CA ARG A 142 -1.06 11.27 -4.80
C ARG A 142 -1.86 10.13 -4.19
N SER A 143 -2.25 9.13 -4.99
CA SER A 143 -2.96 7.93 -4.52
C SER A 143 -2.00 6.83 -4.05
N GLY A 144 -0.69 7.06 -4.15
CA GLY A 144 0.32 6.06 -3.81
C GLY A 144 0.53 4.97 -4.86
N THR A 145 -0.04 5.12 -6.06
CA THR A 145 0.29 4.26 -7.21
C THR A 145 1.49 4.82 -7.96
N THR A 146 2.15 3.98 -8.74
CA THR A 146 3.25 4.40 -9.61
C THR A 146 2.76 4.60 -11.05
N LYS A 147 3.30 5.61 -11.73
CA LYS A 147 3.06 5.91 -13.15
C LYS A 147 4.36 6.30 -13.85
N ASP A 148 4.31 6.34 -15.18
CA ASP A 148 5.42 6.81 -16.03
C ASP A 148 6.75 6.09 -15.72
N ALA A 149 6.70 4.77 -15.57
CA ALA A 149 7.88 3.96 -15.26
C ALA A 149 8.74 3.72 -16.51
N PHE A 150 10.04 4.01 -16.42
CA PHE A 150 11.01 3.77 -17.48
C PHE A 150 12.34 3.25 -16.92
N VAL A 151 13.11 2.56 -17.75
CA VAL A 151 14.40 1.99 -17.35
C VAL A 151 15.50 3.04 -17.45
N VAL A 152 16.29 3.18 -16.38
CA VAL A 152 17.49 4.03 -16.36
C VAL A 152 18.73 3.22 -16.68
N GLU A 153 18.84 2.02 -16.09
CA GLU A 153 20.00 1.15 -16.23
C GLU A 153 19.55 -0.31 -16.18
N SER A 154 20.15 -1.17 -16.99
CA SER A 154 19.86 -2.61 -16.98
C SER A 154 21.06 -3.43 -17.38
N THR A 155 21.23 -4.59 -16.76
CA THR A 155 22.24 -5.59 -17.17
C THR A 155 21.91 -6.20 -18.54
N SER A 156 20.62 -6.42 -18.83
CA SER A 156 20.16 -7.01 -20.09
C SER A 156 18.76 -6.53 -20.44
N SER A 157 18.53 -6.30 -21.74
CA SER A 157 17.24 -5.84 -22.27
C SER A 157 16.11 -6.85 -22.11
N LEU A 158 16.44 -8.11 -21.83
CA LEU A 158 15.45 -9.16 -21.55
C LEU A 158 14.66 -8.88 -20.26
N PHE A 159 15.26 -8.18 -19.29
CA PHE A 159 14.65 -7.90 -17.98
C PHE A 159 13.85 -6.59 -17.96
N GLU A 160 14.12 -5.66 -18.87
CA GLU A 160 13.54 -4.32 -18.88
C GLU A 160 12.01 -4.34 -18.83
N ARG A 161 11.38 -5.09 -19.73
CA ARG A 161 9.91 -5.18 -19.81
C ARG A 161 9.30 -5.70 -18.51
N ALA A 162 9.85 -6.78 -17.96
CA ALA A 162 9.35 -7.38 -16.72
C ALA A 162 9.53 -6.45 -15.53
N ALA A 163 10.65 -5.72 -15.47
CA ALA A 163 10.93 -4.73 -14.43
C ALA A 163 9.94 -3.55 -14.50
N VAL A 164 9.66 -3.02 -15.69
CA VAL A 164 8.67 -1.93 -15.88
C VAL A 164 7.26 -2.38 -15.49
N GLU A 165 6.82 -3.55 -15.93
CA GLU A 165 5.50 -4.10 -15.57
C GLU A 165 5.32 -4.30 -14.05
N ALA A 166 6.39 -4.70 -13.36
CA ALA A 166 6.40 -4.82 -11.90
C ALA A 166 6.35 -3.45 -11.22
N ALA A 167 7.18 -2.51 -11.71
CA ALA A 167 7.27 -1.16 -11.16
C ALA A 167 5.93 -0.41 -11.21
N LEU A 168 5.14 -0.59 -12.27
CA LEU A 168 3.78 -0.02 -12.41
C LEU A 168 2.76 -0.58 -11.39
N LYS A 169 3.06 -1.72 -10.76
CA LYS A 169 2.18 -2.34 -9.75
C LYS A 169 2.62 -2.03 -8.32
N PHE A 170 3.66 -1.23 -8.14
CA PHE A 170 4.10 -0.84 -6.81
C PHE A 170 3.11 0.09 -6.12
N LYS A 171 3.08 0.00 -4.79
CA LYS A 171 2.31 0.89 -3.93
C LYS A 171 3.26 1.58 -2.97
N TYR A 172 3.17 2.90 -2.91
CA TYR A 172 3.95 3.76 -2.03
C TYR A 172 3.03 4.63 -1.19
N LYS A 173 3.51 5.04 -0.01
CA LYS A 173 2.91 6.15 0.72
C LYS A 173 3.37 7.44 0.04
N PRO A 174 2.45 8.25 -0.50
CA PRO A 174 2.83 9.52 -1.12
C PRO A 174 3.41 10.47 -0.08
N ARG A 175 4.27 11.38 -0.53
CA ARG A 175 4.76 12.48 0.31
C ARG A 175 3.61 13.43 0.60
N VAL A 176 3.50 13.83 1.85
CA VAL A 176 2.52 14.82 2.31
C VAL A 176 3.28 16.08 2.69
N ILE A 177 2.90 17.22 2.11
CA ILE A 177 3.43 18.55 2.42
C ILE A 177 2.22 19.39 2.81
N ASP A 178 2.25 20.02 3.99
CA ASP A 178 1.15 20.85 4.52
C ASP A 178 -0.23 20.15 4.58
N GLY A 179 -0.24 18.82 4.74
CA GLY A 179 -1.46 18.01 4.81
C GLY A 179 -2.01 17.56 3.45
N GLU A 180 -1.42 17.99 2.34
CA GLU A 180 -1.80 17.55 0.99
C GLU A 180 -0.83 16.52 0.42
N ALA A 181 -1.36 15.47 -0.21
CA ALA A 181 -0.55 14.48 -0.92
C ALA A 181 0.00 15.08 -2.23
N VAL A 182 1.32 15.03 -2.40
CA VAL A 182 2.04 15.55 -3.55
C VAL A 182 2.62 14.39 -4.38
N GLU A 183 2.62 14.53 -5.70
CA GLU A 183 3.27 13.57 -6.59
C GLU A 183 4.80 13.71 -6.48
N VAL A 184 5.50 12.58 -6.40
CA VAL A 184 6.97 12.56 -6.29
C VAL A 184 7.55 11.91 -7.55
N PRO A 185 8.12 12.70 -8.48
CA PRO A 185 8.84 12.17 -9.63
C PRO A 185 10.25 11.70 -9.28
N GLY A 186 10.85 10.89 -10.14
CA GLY A 186 12.27 10.50 -10.03
C GLY A 186 12.57 9.42 -8.99
N VAL A 187 11.58 8.65 -8.55
CA VAL A 187 11.79 7.57 -7.59
C VAL A 187 12.45 6.40 -8.29
N ARG A 188 13.66 6.03 -7.86
CA ARG A 188 14.42 4.92 -8.42
C ARG A 188 14.30 3.66 -7.57
N ASN A 189 14.08 2.52 -8.22
CA ASN A 189 14.13 1.23 -7.57
C ASN A 189 14.97 0.24 -8.38
N ARG A 190 15.92 -0.42 -7.70
CA ARG A 190 16.68 -1.54 -8.25
C ARG A 190 15.93 -2.84 -8.01
N ILE A 191 15.71 -3.58 -9.09
CA ILE A 191 15.07 -4.89 -9.13
C ILE A 191 16.13 -5.91 -9.54
N SER A 192 16.40 -6.91 -8.71
CA SER A 192 17.30 -8.03 -9.01
C SER A 192 16.53 -9.24 -9.55
N PHE A 193 17.15 -9.95 -10.49
CA PHE A 193 16.69 -11.20 -11.06
C PHE A 193 17.75 -12.25 -10.76
N GLU A 194 17.42 -13.12 -9.81
CA GLU A 194 18.26 -14.22 -9.34
C GLU A 194 17.47 -15.52 -9.53
N ILE A 195 18.16 -16.60 -9.91
CA ILE A 195 17.57 -17.92 -10.07
C ILE A 195 17.84 -18.67 -8.77
N SER A 196 16.78 -18.99 -8.04
CA SER A 196 16.88 -19.88 -6.88
C SER A 196 17.14 -21.30 -7.37
N ASP A 197 18.23 -21.90 -6.89
CA ASP A 197 18.64 -23.30 -7.16
C ASP A 197 17.72 -24.32 -6.47
#